data_AF-X1IIG8-F1
#
_entry.id   AF-X1IIG8-F1
#
_cell.length_a   1.000
_cell.length_b   1.000
_cell.length_c   1.000
_cell.angle_alpha   90.00
_cell.angle_beta   90.00
_cell.angle_gamma   90.00
#
_symmetry.space_group_name_H-M   'P 1'
#
loop_
_entity.id
_entity.type
_entity.pdbx_description
1 polymer ?
#
loop_
_entity_poly.entity_id
_entity_poly.type
_entity_poly.pdbx_seq_one_letter_code
_entity_poly.pdbx_strand_id
1 'polypeptide(L)' 'LPIHLLLMHGGDDKLSSVEASREFADKITKNCTLKIWDGLYHEIHNEPEKEEVFKFLIDWLDKKVSE' A
#
# COMPACT_ATOMS: atom_id res chain seq x y z
N LEU A 1 -10.75 7.28 -18.10
CA LEU A 1 -9.30 7.50 -17.88
C LEU A 1 -8.76 6.34 -17.04
N PRO A 2 -7.49 5.93 -17.19
CA PRO A 2 -6.90 4.89 -16.34
C PRO A 2 -6.87 5.34 -14.88
N ILE A 3 -7.22 4.46 -13.95
CA ILE A 3 -7.31 4.75 -12.51
C ILE A 3 -5.96 4.45 -11.84
N HIS A 4 -5.52 5.31 -10.93
CA HIS A 4 -4.33 5.07 -10.10
C HIS A 4 -4.66 4.13 -8.94
N LEU A 5 -3.81 3.12 -8.72
CA LEU A 5 -3.92 2.17 -7.61
C LEU A 5 -2.81 2.43 -6.60
N LEU A 6 -3.20 2.56 -5.34
CA LEU A 6 -2.32 2.40 -4.19
C LEU A 6 -2.61 1.04 -3.54
N LEU A 7 -1.61 0.17 -3.49
CA LEU A 7 -1.65 -1.11 -2.78
C LEU A 7 -0.68 -1.05 -1.59
N MET A 8 -1.20 -1.26 -0.38
CA MET A 8 -0.42 -1.28 0.86
C MET A 8 -0.58 -2.61 1.57
N HIS A 9 0.50 -3.14 2.16
CA HIS A 9 0.47 -4.44 2.85
C HIS A 9 1.54 -4.49 3.96
N GLY A 10 1.24 -5.16 5.07
CA GLY A 10 2.20 -5.43 6.14
C GLY A 10 3.25 -6.48 5.73
N GLY A 11 4.54 -6.20 5.94
CA GLY A 11 5.61 -7.12 5.56
C GLY A 11 5.59 -8.44 6.34
N ASP A 12 5.00 -8.43 7.54
CA ASP A 12 4.93 -9.57 8.43
C ASP A 12 3.53 -10.16 8.55
N ASP A 13 2.61 -9.81 7.64
CA ASP A 13 1.25 -10.36 7.59
C ASP A 13 1.25 -11.89 7.64
N LYS A 14 0.49 -12.45 8.59
CA LYS A 14 0.31 -13.90 8.80
C LYS A 14 -1.05 -14.41 8.33
N LEU A 15 -1.95 -13.51 7.92
CA LEU A 15 -3.29 -13.81 7.41
C LEU A 15 -3.34 -13.77 5.89
N SER A 16 -2.64 -12.82 5.27
CA SER A 16 -2.53 -12.68 3.82
C SER A 16 -1.07 -12.74 3.34
N SER A 17 -0.87 -13.08 2.07
CA SER A 17 0.46 -13.18 1.49
C SER A 17 0.93 -11.83 0.95
N VAL A 18 1.97 -11.28 1.59
CA VAL A 18 2.67 -10.09 1.09
C VAL A 18 3.27 -10.32 -0.30
N GLU A 19 3.74 -11.54 -0.58
CA GLU A 19 4.34 -11.86 -1.88
C GLU A 19 3.31 -11.94 -2.99
N ALA A 20 2.09 -12.40 -2.69
CA ALA A 20 0.99 -12.31 -3.64
C ALA A 20 0.66 -10.84 -4.00
N SER A 21 0.84 -9.90 -3.06
CA SER A 21 0.67 -8.47 -3.34
C SER A 21 1.78 -7.91 -4.20
N ARG A 22 3.03 -8.36 -4.02
CA ARG A 22 4.16 -8.04 -4.93
C ARG A 22 3.88 -8.56 -6.33
N GLU A 23 3.55 -9.83 -6.47
CA GLU A 23 3.23 -10.45 -7.76
C GLU A 23 2.04 -9.78 -8.47
N PHE A 24 1.04 -9.36 -7.71
CA PHE A 24 -0.11 -8.63 -8.26
C PHE A 24 0.31 -7.27 -8.78
N ALA A 25 1.11 -6.51 -8.02
CA ALA A 25 1.62 -5.22 -8.44
C ALA A 25 2.52 -5.33 -9.68
N ASP A 26 3.37 -6.36 -9.77
CA ASP A 26 4.28 -6.59 -10.90
C ASP A 26 3.52 -6.84 -12.23
N LYS A 27 2.30 -7.38 -12.16
CA LYS A 27 1.43 -7.59 -13.32
C LYS A 27 0.76 -6.29 -13.81
N ILE A 28 0.79 -5.22 -13.01
CA ILE A 28 0.19 -3.94 -13.36
C ILE A 28 1.24 -3.03 -14.00
N THR A 29 1.18 -2.92 -15.33
CA THR A 29 2.23 -2.24 -16.12
C THR A 29 2.25 -0.71 -16.00
N LYS A 30 1.19 -0.07 -15.45
CA LYS A 30 1.08 1.39 -15.27
C LYS A 30 0.23 1.74 -14.05
N ASN A 31 0.49 2.90 -13.45
CA ASN A 31 -0.34 3.55 -12.44
C ASN A 31 -0.56 2.77 -11.12
N CYS A 32 0.31 1.81 -10.79
CA CYS A 32 0.30 1.13 -9.50
C CYS A 32 1.45 1.64 -8.62
N THR A 33 1.12 1.98 -7.38
CA THR A 33 2.09 2.22 -6.30
C THR A 33 1.95 1.09 -5.29
N LEU A 34 3.01 0.31 -5.08
CA LEU A 34 3.07 -0.69 -4.02
C LEU A 34 3.88 -0.12 -2.84
N LYS A 35 3.32 -0.21 -1.63
CA LYS A 35 4.02 0.12 -0.38
C LYS A 35 3.92 -1.06 0.58
N ILE A 36 5.07 -1.68 0.87
CA ILE A 36 5.19 -2.68 1.93
C ILE A 36 5.65 -1.99 3.21
N TRP A 37 5.03 -2.36 4.33
CA TRP A 37 5.33 -1.90 5.67
C TRP A 37 6.06 -2.99 6.43
N ASP A 38 7.39 -3.05 6.31
CA ASP A 38 8.20 -4.08 6.95
C ASP A 38 7.94 -4.12 8.47
N GLY A 39 7.69 -5.30 9.01
CA GLY A 39 7.39 -5.50 10.43
C GLY A 39 5.91 -5.35 10.84
N LEU A 40 5.05 -4.73 10.02
CA LEU A 40 3.62 -4.63 10.31
C LEU A 40 2.88 -5.92 9.92
N TYR A 41 1.85 -6.27 10.69
CA TYR A 41 0.94 -7.37 10.41
C TYR A 41 -0.21 -6.92 9.49
N HIS A 42 -1.31 -7.68 9.49
CA HIS A 42 -2.41 -7.57 8.53
C HIS A 42 -3.10 -6.20 8.54
N GLU A 43 -3.47 -5.70 9.71
CA GLU A 43 -4.29 -4.50 9.85
C GLU A 43 -3.42 -3.24 9.97
N ILE A 44 -2.68 -2.88 8.92
CA ILE A 44 -1.71 -1.76 8.94
C ILE A 44 -2.28 -0.42 9.42
N HIS A 45 -3.60 -0.21 9.30
CA HIS A 45 -4.28 1.01 9.80
C HIS A 45 -4.52 1.01 11.32
N ASN A 46 -4.35 -0.13 11.98
CA ASN A 46 -4.57 -0.34 13.41
C ASN A 46 -3.26 -0.66 14.17
N GLU A 47 -2.13 -0.73 13.47
CA GLU A 47 -0.80 -0.91 14.06
C GLU A 47 -0.34 0.33 14.84
N PRO A 48 0.67 0.22 15.74
CA PRO A 48 1.25 1.37 16.43
C PRO A 48 1.69 2.49 15.48
N GLU A 49 2.19 2.15 14.29
CA GLU A 49 2.67 3.06 13.24
C GLU A 49 1.55 3.63 12.35
N LYS A 50 0.27 3.43 12.71
CA LYS A 50 -0.89 3.87 11.92
C LYS A 50 -0.82 5.33 11.45
N GLU A 51 -0.24 6.23 12.24
CA GLU A 51 -0.11 7.65 11.87
C GLU A 51 0.79 7.81 10.64
N GLU A 52 1.86 7.01 10.53
CA GLU A 52 2.73 6.98 9.34
C GLU A 52 2.01 6.37 8.13
N VAL A 53 1.22 5.31 8.36
CA VAL A 53 0.41 4.66 7.33
C VAL A 53 -0.61 5.63 6.74
N PHE A 54 -1.37 6.32 7.60
CA PHE A 54 -2.34 7.33 7.18
C PHE A 54 -1.67 8.53 6.52
N LYS A 55 -0.54 9.01 7.05
CA LYS A 55 0.21 10.10 6.43
C LYS A 55 0.63 9.73 5.00
N PHE A 56 1.19 8.54 4.79
CA PHE A 56 1.58 8.07 3.46
C PHE A 56 0.38 7.99 2.50
N LEU A 57 -0.75 7.46 2.98
CA LEU A 57 -1.99 7.38 2.20
C LEU A 57 -2.48 8.77 1.78
N ILE A 58 -2.51 9.73 2.70
CA ILE A 58 -2.96 11.11 2.44
C ILE A 58 -2.00 11.81 1.46
N ASP A 59 -0.70 11.76 1.72
CA ASP A 59 0.32 12.35 0.83
C ASP A 59 0.23 11.77 -0.59
N TRP A 60 -0.10 10.49 -0.72
CA TRP A 60 -0.29 9.84 -2.02
C TRP A 60 -1.56 10.34 -2.72
N LEU A 61 -2.68 10.45 -1.99
CA LEU A 61 -3.93 10.99 -2.53
C LEU A 61 -3.76 12.45 -2.99
N ASP A 62 -3.13 13.30 -2.19
CA ASP A 62 -2.94 14.72 -2.52
C ASP A 62 -2.14 14.91 -3.82
N LYS A 63 -1.12 14.06 -4.03
CA LYS A 63 -0.36 14.02 -5.28
C LYS A 63 -1.22 13.60 -6.48
N LYS A 64 -2.20 12.72 -6.28
CA LYS A 64 -3.07 12.21 -7.37
C LYS A 64 -4.29 13.07 -7.66
N VAL A 65 -4.77 13.82 -6.68
CA VAL A 65 -5.87 14.77 -6.85
C VAL A 65 -5.39 16.09 -7.48
N SER A 66 -4.11 16.43 -7.28
CA SER A 66 -3.51 17.63 -7.86
C SER A 66 -2.96 17.46 -9.29
N GLU A 67 -3.06 16.26 -9.86
CA GLU A 67 -2.71 15.91 -11.26
C GLU A 67 -3.92 16.13 -12.19
#